data_AF-A7WPX5-F1
#
_entry.id   AF-A7WPX5-F1
#
_cell.length_a   1.000
_cell.length_b   1.000
_cell.length_c   1.000
_cell.angle_alpha   90.00
_cell.angle_beta   90.00
_cell.angle_gamma   90.00
#
_symmetry.space_group_name_H-M   'P 1'
#
loop_
_entity.id
_entity.type
_entity.pdbx_description
1 polymer ?
#
loop_
_entity_poly.entity_id
_entity_poly.type
_entity_poly.pdbx_seq_one_letter_code
_entity_poly.pdbx_strand_id
1 'polypeptide(L)'
;MVQKWQLWRGSKPRDDGDSKLKRTITWYNKHGNLVKPIIFKNAKTFLGAIEPSRALKILKGLETKGPEIKDPNAWLARAAGRHADDLDPKVKKTISWYNKHGGLQKEIHFSTVKTPLSAISLGDALKILKGLEEKGPTLTDSTWWVVNAASKVMDRQGGYEAWSAPVWSPGRRKSFETDASVATGLDSKLTKTVMWYNKHGGLQQPIDLNAVSPHLSAVDSKVALQVLKGLDGKGSTVRNPTAWLCKAIEKVSSRLGP
;
A
#
# COMPACT_ATOMS: atom_id res chain seq x y z
N MET A 1 43.01 -30.59 28.20
CA MET A 1 42.32 -29.28 28.32
C MET A 1 41.11 -29.25 27.41
N VAL A 2 39.98 -29.82 27.85
CA VAL A 2 38.69 -29.73 27.13
C VAL A 2 37.68 -29.32 28.18
N GLN A 3 37.46 -28.02 28.35
CA GLN A 3 36.50 -27.50 29.32
C GLN A 3 35.60 -26.42 28.71
N LYS A 4 34.31 -26.55 29.07
CA LYS A 4 33.22 -25.56 29.07
C LYS A 4 32.54 -25.23 27.74
N TRP A 5 31.49 -26.00 27.44
CA TRP A 5 30.37 -25.57 26.57
C TRP A 5 28.97 -25.84 27.17
N GLN A 6 28.81 -25.96 28.49
CA GLN A 6 27.54 -26.41 29.10
C GLN A 6 26.71 -25.38 29.88
N LEU A 7 27.09 -24.10 29.93
CA LEU A 7 26.26 -23.07 30.58
C LEU A 7 25.89 -22.01 29.56
N TRP A 8 24.72 -22.14 28.93
CA TRP A 8 23.92 -21.04 28.34
C TRP A 8 22.61 -21.65 27.77
N ARG A 9 21.76 -22.20 28.65
CA ARG A 9 20.35 -22.55 28.35
C ARG A 9 19.38 -21.57 29.02
N GLY A 10 19.76 -20.30 29.14
CA GLY A 10 18.80 -19.23 29.40
C GLY A 10 17.90 -19.08 28.17
N SER A 11 16.59 -18.98 28.38
CA SER A 11 15.60 -18.79 27.31
C SER A 11 16.06 -17.64 26.43
N LYS A 12 16.52 -17.95 25.21
CA LYS A 12 17.09 -16.94 24.31
C LYS A 12 15.98 -15.92 24.03
N PRO A 13 16.19 -14.62 24.32
CA PRO A 13 15.25 -13.59 23.86
C PRO A 13 15.01 -13.81 22.37
N ARG A 14 13.75 -13.67 21.94
CA ARG A 14 13.33 -13.80 20.54
C ARG A 14 14.31 -12.97 19.71
N ASP A 15 15.20 -13.65 19.00
CA ASP A 15 16.34 -13.04 18.34
C ASP A 15 15.77 -12.31 17.12
N ASP A 16 15.68 -10.97 17.19
CA ASP A 16 15.36 -10.15 16.03
C ASP A 16 16.30 -10.57 14.90
N GLY A 17 15.79 -10.85 13.70
CA GLY A 17 16.57 -11.45 12.61
C GLY A 17 17.92 -10.76 12.35
N ASP A 18 17.98 -9.45 12.61
CA ASP A 18 19.18 -8.60 12.61
C ASP A 18 20.30 -9.08 13.54
N SER A 19 19.97 -9.47 14.77
CA SER A 19 20.94 -9.94 15.78
C SER A 19 21.62 -11.23 15.32
N LYS A 20 20.83 -12.14 14.72
CA LYS A 20 21.35 -13.38 14.14
C LYS A 20 22.26 -13.08 12.93
N LEU A 21 21.81 -12.21 12.02
CA LEU A 21 22.59 -11.72 10.88
C LEU A 21 23.95 -11.13 11.32
N LYS A 22 23.94 -10.26 12.34
CA LYS A 22 25.15 -9.63 12.88
C LYS A 22 26.13 -10.66 13.45
N ARG A 23 25.65 -11.62 14.23
CA ARG A 23 26.48 -12.70 14.79
C ARG A 23 27.09 -13.55 13.67
N THR A 24 26.31 -13.93 12.68
CA THR A 24 26.78 -14.73 11.54
C THR A 24 27.84 -13.98 10.73
N ILE A 25 27.62 -12.71 10.41
CA ILE A 25 28.63 -11.88 9.71
C ILE A 25 29.91 -11.73 10.55
N THR A 26 29.77 -11.51 11.85
CA THR A 26 30.93 -11.43 12.76
C THR A 26 31.72 -12.73 12.77
N TRP A 27 31.03 -13.87 12.76
CA TRP A 27 31.67 -15.18 12.67
C TRP A 27 32.41 -15.37 11.35
N TYR A 28 31.80 -15.04 10.20
CA TYR A 28 32.45 -15.13 8.89
C TYR A 28 33.66 -14.19 8.76
N ASN A 29 33.61 -13.00 9.35
CA ASN A 29 34.77 -12.10 9.40
C ASN A 29 35.94 -12.67 10.21
N LYS A 30 35.68 -13.56 11.18
CA LYS A 30 36.71 -14.21 12.01
C LYS A 30 37.19 -15.55 11.45
N HIS A 31 36.30 -16.33 10.83
CA HIS A 31 36.55 -17.73 10.50
C HIS A 31 36.33 -18.08 9.02
N GLY A 32 35.74 -17.18 8.23
CA GLY A 32 35.31 -17.47 6.86
C GLY A 32 36.38 -17.37 5.78
N ASN A 33 37.65 -17.14 6.16
CA ASN A 33 38.79 -16.96 5.23
C ASN A 33 38.48 -15.98 4.08
N LEU A 34 37.85 -14.86 4.40
CA LEU A 34 37.43 -13.87 3.42
C LEU A 34 38.60 -12.98 3.03
N VAL A 35 38.73 -12.66 1.74
CA VAL A 35 39.75 -11.73 1.22
C VAL A 35 39.62 -10.33 1.85
N LYS A 36 38.39 -9.90 2.14
CA LYS A 36 38.08 -8.64 2.81
C LYS A 36 36.98 -8.85 3.86
N PRO A 37 36.98 -8.10 4.98
CA PRO A 37 35.91 -8.18 5.95
C PRO A 37 34.58 -7.66 5.38
N ILE A 38 33.47 -8.28 5.78
CA ILE A 38 32.11 -7.84 5.48
C ILE A 38 31.75 -6.69 6.42
N ILE A 39 31.29 -5.58 5.86
CA ILE A 39 30.84 -4.41 6.62
C ILE A 39 29.37 -4.60 6.95
N PHE A 40 29.07 -4.87 8.22
CA PHE A 40 27.69 -5.15 8.67
C PHE A 40 26.70 -4.06 8.27
N LYS A 41 27.08 -2.78 8.33
CA LYS A 41 26.21 -1.65 7.95
C LYS A 41 25.74 -1.75 6.49
N ASN A 42 26.65 -2.07 5.57
CA ASN A 42 26.33 -2.24 4.15
C ASN A 42 25.54 -3.53 3.94
N ALA A 43 25.96 -4.62 4.58
CA ALA A 43 25.29 -5.91 4.52
C ALA A 43 23.83 -5.86 4.99
N LYS A 44 23.58 -5.11 6.07
CA LYS A 44 22.24 -4.91 6.62
C LYS A 44 21.30 -4.25 5.61
N THR A 45 21.78 -3.29 4.82
CA THR A 45 20.95 -2.57 3.85
C THR A 45 20.29 -3.52 2.84
N PHE A 46 21.03 -4.48 2.30
CA PHE A 46 20.49 -5.40 1.28
C PHE A 46 20.03 -6.76 1.86
N LEU A 47 20.64 -7.27 2.93
CA LEU A 47 20.18 -8.51 3.58
C LEU A 47 18.96 -8.30 4.47
N GLY A 48 18.74 -7.07 4.97
CA GLY A 48 17.52 -6.72 5.73
C GLY A 48 16.28 -6.60 4.85
N ALA A 49 16.45 -6.41 3.54
CA ALA A 49 15.36 -6.35 2.57
C ALA A 49 14.83 -7.73 2.15
N ILE A 50 15.47 -8.82 2.60
CA ILE A 50 15.07 -10.20 2.31
C ILE A 50 14.71 -10.94 3.60
N GLU A 51 13.94 -12.02 3.45
CA GLU A 51 13.57 -12.87 4.58
C GLU A 51 14.84 -13.45 5.28
N PRO A 52 14.89 -13.46 6.63
CA PRO A 52 16.10 -13.82 7.36
C PRO A 52 16.68 -15.20 7.03
N SER A 53 15.83 -16.21 6.79
CA SER A 53 16.28 -17.56 6.43
C SER A 53 16.98 -17.56 5.06
N ARG A 54 16.49 -16.78 4.10
CA ARG A 54 17.15 -16.55 2.80
C ARG A 54 18.47 -15.80 2.96
N ALA A 55 18.51 -14.75 3.78
CA ALA A 55 19.74 -14.02 4.06
C ALA A 55 20.83 -14.94 4.62
N LEU A 56 20.47 -15.81 5.57
CA LEU A 56 21.39 -16.81 6.13
C LEU A 56 21.81 -17.85 5.09
N LYS A 57 20.93 -18.24 4.18
CA LYS A 57 21.27 -19.15 3.07
C LYS A 57 22.29 -18.51 2.11
N ILE A 58 22.18 -17.22 1.84
CA ILE A 58 23.17 -16.46 1.06
C ILE A 58 24.51 -16.42 1.79
N LEU A 59 24.51 -16.12 3.10
CA LEU A 59 25.72 -16.12 3.92
C LEU A 59 26.37 -17.51 3.96
N LYS A 60 25.59 -18.59 4.02
CA LYS A 60 26.12 -19.96 3.91
C LYS A 60 26.83 -20.22 2.58
N GLY A 61 26.40 -19.55 1.50
CA GLY A 61 27.09 -19.61 0.21
C GLY A 61 28.48 -18.94 0.20
N LEU A 62 28.79 -18.06 1.16
CA LEU A 62 30.15 -17.53 1.33
C LEU A 62 31.11 -18.57 1.91
N GLU A 63 30.64 -19.57 2.63
CA GLU A 63 31.49 -20.61 3.20
C GLU A 63 32.22 -21.40 2.11
N THR A 64 31.52 -21.67 1.00
CA THR A 64 32.08 -22.43 -0.13
C THR A 64 32.89 -21.58 -1.10
N LYS A 65 32.54 -20.29 -1.24
CA LYS A 65 33.17 -19.38 -2.24
C LYS A 65 34.07 -18.31 -1.64
N GLY A 66 34.17 -18.24 -0.32
CA GLY A 66 34.83 -17.15 0.42
C GLY A 66 36.23 -16.81 -0.07
N PRO A 67 37.13 -17.80 -0.23
CA PRO A 67 38.49 -17.57 -0.71
C PRO A 67 38.58 -17.05 -2.16
N GLU A 68 37.60 -17.38 -3.00
CA GLU A 68 37.58 -16.98 -4.42
C GLU A 68 37.00 -15.57 -4.63
N ILE A 69 36.26 -15.05 -3.65
CA ILE A 69 35.55 -13.78 -3.76
C ILE A 69 36.46 -12.61 -3.36
N LYS A 70 36.89 -11.83 -4.36
CA LYS A 70 37.71 -10.60 -4.17
C LYS A 70 37.02 -9.52 -3.32
N ASP A 71 35.70 -9.39 -3.44
CA ASP A 71 34.90 -8.44 -2.67
C ASP A 71 33.60 -9.09 -2.16
N PRO A 72 33.58 -9.55 -0.90
CA PRO A 72 32.41 -10.18 -0.29
C PRO A 72 31.20 -9.25 -0.18
N ASN A 73 31.38 -7.93 -0.02
CA ASN A 73 30.27 -7.00 0.11
C ASN A 73 29.55 -6.84 -1.24
N ALA A 74 30.30 -6.69 -2.33
CA ALA A 74 29.73 -6.61 -3.67
C ALA A 74 29.05 -7.92 -4.08
N TRP A 75 29.62 -9.07 -3.72
CA TRP A 75 29.01 -10.37 -3.94
C TRP A 75 27.69 -10.52 -3.19
N LEU A 76 27.66 -10.14 -1.91
CA LEU A 76 26.45 -10.19 -1.09
C LEU A 76 25.36 -9.27 -1.62
N ALA A 77 25.69 -8.05 -2.05
CA ALA A 77 24.71 -7.14 -2.65
C ALA A 77 24.06 -7.74 -3.91
N ARG A 78 24.87 -8.34 -4.81
CA ARG A 78 24.36 -9.02 -6.00
C ARG A 78 23.54 -10.27 -5.66
N ALA A 79 23.99 -11.07 -4.69
CA ALA A 79 23.27 -12.26 -4.26
C ALA A 79 21.94 -11.90 -3.59
N ALA A 80 21.93 -10.90 -2.72
CA ALA A 80 20.73 -10.36 -2.10
C ALA A 80 19.78 -9.77 -3.15
N GLY A 81 20.28 -9.02 -4.14
CA GLY A 81 19.47 -8.49 -5.24
C GLY A 81 18.72 -9.59 -6.01
N ARG A 82 19.35 -10.75 -6.26
CA ARG A 82 18.67 -11.91 -6.88
C ARG A 82 17.51 -12.47 -6.05
N HIS A 83 17.50 -12.21 -4.74
CA HIS A 83 16.48 -12.70 -3.81
C HIS A 83 15.53 -11.60 -3.30
N ALA A 84 15.91 -10.33 -3.40
CA ALA A 84 15.14 -9.16 -2.99
C ALA A 84 13.86 -9.01 -3.80
N ASP A 85 13.92 -9.39 -5.08
CA ASP A 85 12.73 -9.34 -5.93
C ASP A 85 11.79 -10.53 -5.70
N ASP A 86 12.18 -11.55 -4.95
CA ASP A 86 11.48 -12.82 -5.01
C ASP A 86 10.24 -12.84 -4.11
N LEU A 87 9.08 -12.57 -4.73
CA LEU A 87 7.75 -12.61 -4.13
C LEU A 87 7.58 -13.83 -3.19
N ASP A 88 6.92 -13.63 -2.06
CA ASP A 88 6.75 -14.65 -1.04
C ASP A 88 6.24 -15.98 -1.65
N PRO A 89 6.82 -17.14 -1.27
CA PRO A 89 6.43 -18.45 -1.83
C PRO A 89 4.94 -18.78 -1.68
N LYS A 90 4.27 -18.29 -0.63
CA LYS A 90 2.83 -18.45 -0.47
C LYS A 90 2.07 -17.69 -1.53
N VAL A 91 2.41 -16.42 -1.75
CA VAL A 91 1.77 -15.57 -2.78
C VAL A 91 1.97 -16.20 -4.16
N LYS A 92 3.17 -16.72 -4.46
CA LYS A 92 3.44 -17.47 -5.70
C LYS A 92 2.55 -18.70 -5.87
N LYS A 93 2.45 -19.54 -4.82
CA LYS A 93 1.59 -20.73 -4.84
C LYS A 93 0.12 -20.35 -5.03
N THR A 94 -0.34 -19.29 -4.37
CA THR A 94 -1.70 -18.78 -4.50
C THR A 94 -1.99 -18.28 -5.92
N ILE A 95 -1.08 -17.49 -6.52
CA ILE A 95 -1.22 -17.06 -7.93
C ILE A 95 -1.26 -18.28 -8.86
N SER A 96 -0.36 -19.25 -8.67
CA SER A 96 -0.36 -20.47 -9.48
C SER A 96 -1.64 -21.30 -9.31
N TRP A 97 -2.24 -21.30 -8.11
CA TRP A 97 -3.50 -21.97 -7.87
C TRP A 97 -4.65 -21.24 -8.58
N TYR A 98 -4.73 -19.92 -8.49
CA TYR A 98 -5.75 -19.13 -9.18
C TYR A 98 -5.66 -19.24 -10.71
N ASN A 99 -4.46 -19.31 -11.28
CA ASN A 99 -4.29 -19.53 -12.72
C ASN A 99 -4.81 -20.91 -13.16
N LYS A 100 -4.74 -21.93 -12.30
CA LYS A 100 -5.20 -23.30 -12.61
C LYS A 100 -6.66 -23.57 -12.28
N HIS A 101 -7.16 -22.97 -11.19
CA HIS A 101 -8.44 -23.35 -10.58
C HIS A 101 -9.37 -22.16 -10.33
N GLY A 102 -8.91 -20.92 -10.55
CA GLY A 102 -9.65 -19.71 -10.18
C GLY A 102 -10.74 -19.26 -11.16
N GLY A 103 -10.95 -19.99 -12.26
CA GLY A 103 -11.94 -19.61 -13.29
C GLY A 103 -11.68 -18.23 -13.90
N LEU A 104 -10.42 -17.80 -13.98
CA LEU A 104 -10.05 -16.50 -14.52
C LEU A 104 -10.20 -16.48 -16.04
N GLN A 105 -10.75 -15.41 -16.61
CA GLN A 105 -10.82 -15.26 -18.07
C GLN A 105 -9.43 -15.16 -18.71
N LYS A 106 -8.47 -14.58 -17.99
CA LYS A 106 -7.07 -14.44 -18.39
C LYS A 106 -6.17 -14.75 -17.21
N GLU A 107 -5.11 -15.50 -17.46
CA GLU A 107 -4.12 -15.85 -16.44
C GLU A 107 -3.43 -14.60 -15.87
N ILE A 108 -3.03 -14.69 -14.61
CA ILE A 108 -2.26 -13.66 -13.93
C ILE A 108 -0.79 -13.78 -14.35
N HIS A 109 -0.26 -12.75 -15.01
CA HIS A 109 1.15 -12.70 -15.40
C HIS A 109 2.02 -12.37 -14.18
N PHE A 110 2.75 -13.39 -13.70
CA PHE A 110 3.60 -13.29 -12.51
C PHE A 110 4.61 -12.13 -12.58
N SER A 111 5.28 -11.94 -13.73
CA SER A 111 6.27 -10.88 -13.93
C SER A 111 5.72 -9.49 -13.65
N THR A 112 4.47 -9.23 -14.06
CA THR A 112 3.81 -7.92 -13.92
C THR A 112 3.33 -7.67 -12.49
N VAL A 113 2.78 -8.70 -11.82
CA VAL A 113 2.26 -8.55 -10.44
C VAL A 113 3.34 -8.65 -9.37
N LYS A 114 4.50 -9.23 -9.70
CA LYS A 114 5.61 -9.45 -8.76
C LYS A 114 6.04 -8.17 -8.06
N THR A 115 6.38 -7.13 -8.83
CA THR A 115 6.87 -5.85 -8.30
C THR A 115 5.89 -5.15 -7.35
N PRO A 116 4.61 -4.94 -7.71
CA PRO A 116 3.67 -4.27 -6.80
C PRO A 116 3.28 -5.15 -5.60
N LEU A 117 3.21 -6.48 -5.75
CA LEU A 117 2.90 -7.37 -4.63
C LEU A 117 4.07 -7.55 -3.65
N SER A 118 5.32 -7.42 -4.11
CA SER A 118 6.50 -7.46 -3.22
C SER A 118 6.68 -6.19 -2.40
N ALA A 119 6.04 -5.10 -2.81
CA ALA A 119 6.11 -3.81 -2.14
C ALA A 119 5.10 -3.67 -0.97
N ILE A 120 4.21 -4.64 -0.77
CA ILE A 120 3.19 -4.64 0.28
C ILE A 120 3.39 -5.81 1.25
N SER A 121 2.73 -5.75 2.41
CA SER A 121 2.79 -6.83 3.39
C SER A 121 2.21 -8.15 2.82
N LEU A 122 2.73 -9.28 3.28
CA LEU A 122 2.23 -10.61 2.90
C LEU A 122 0.71 -10.76 3.13
N GLY A 123 0.23 -10.22 4.25
CA GLY A 123 -1.20 -10.26 4.61
C GLY A 123 -2.06 -9.50 3.60
N ASP A 124 -1.62 -8.32 3.18
CA ASP A 124 -2.33 -7.52 2.18
C ASP A 124 -2.28 -8.15 0.80
N ALA A 125 -1.13 -8.70 0.39
CA ALA A 125 -1.00 -9.44 -0.87
C ALA A 125 -1.97 -10.62 -0.94
N LEU A 126 -2.05 -11.44 0.12
CA LEU A 126 -2.99 -12.56 0.19
C LEU A 126 -4.44 -12.09 0.25
N LYS A 127 -4.73 -10.97 0.93
CA LYS A 127 -6.07 -10.37 0.97
C LYS A 127 -6.53 -9.89 -0.41
N ILE A 128 -5.63 -9.28 -1.18
CA ILE A 128 -5.89 -8.90 -2.58
C ILE A 128 -6.21 -10.14 -3.42
N LEU A 129 -5.38 -11.19 -3.32
CA LEU A 129 -5.61 -12.43 -4.05
C LEU A 129 -6.90 -13.14 -3.64
N LYS A 130 -7.30 -13.08 -2.36
CA LYS A 130 -8.60 -13.60 -1.91
C LYS A 130 -9.78 -12.85 -2.54
N GLY A 131 -9.68 -11.52 -2.68
CA GLY A 131 -10.71 -10.72 -3.35
C GLY A 131 -10.86 -11.03 -4.85
N LEU A 132 -9.90 -11.73 -5.44
CA LEU A 132 -9.93 -12.23 -6.81
C LEU A 132 -10.87 -13.42 -6.97
N GLU A 133 -11.14 -14.18 -5.92
CA GLU A 133 -12.09 -15.32 -5.93
C GLU A 133 -13.52 -14.84 -6.22
N GLU A 134 -13.93 -13.75 -5.58
CA GLU A 134 -15.28 -13.19 -5.73
C GLU A 134 -15.49 -12.50 -7.08
N LYS A 135 -14.42 -11.93 -7.65
CA LYS A 135 -14.48 -11.09 -8.87
C LYS A 135 -13.98 -11.79 -10.12
N GLY A 136 -13.20 -12.85 -9.98
CA GLY A 136 -12.47 -13.53 -11.05
C GLY A 136 -13.28 -13.79 -12.32
N PRO A 137 -14.48 -14.39 -12.23
CA PRO A 137 -15.30 -14.67 -13.41
C PRO A 137 -15.77 -13.42 -14.18
N THR A 138 -15.85 -12.27 -13.50
CA THR A 138 -16.31 -11.00 -14.06
C THR A 138 -15.18 -10.12 -14.61
N LEU A 139 -13.92 -10.45 -14.30
CA LEU A 139 -12.77 -9.64 -14.66
C LEU A 139 -12.23 -10.01 -16.04
N THR A 140 -12.14 -9.03 -16.93
CA THR A 140 -11.52 -9.18 -18.26
C THR A 140 -10.00 -9.35 -18.17
N ASP A 141 -9.33 -8.63 -17.26
CA ASP A 141 -7.88 -8.76 -17.02
C ASP A 141 -7.55 -8.80 -15.52
N SER A 142 -7.37 -10.02 -15.02
CA SER A 142 -7.01 -10.29 -13.63
C SER A 142 -5.65 -9.71 -13.23
N THR A 143 -4.69 -9.64 -14.16
CA THR A 143 -3.34 -9.09 -13.90
C THR A 143 -3.44 -7.62 -13.53
N TRP A 144 -4.15 -6.83 -14.34
CA TRP A 144 -4.26 -5.39 -14.12
C TRP A 144 -5.07 -5.05 -12.87
N TRP A 145 -6.09 -5.86 -12.56
CA TRP A 145 -6.85 -5.73 -11.33
C TRP A 145 -5.95 -5.89 -10.08
N VAL A 146 -5.08 -6.91 -10.06
CA VAL A 146 -4.15 -7.14 -8.93
C VAL A 146 -3.15 -5.99 -8.79
N VAL A 147 -2.57 -5.51 -9.90
CA VAL A 147 -1.63 -4.37 -9.89
C VAL A 147 -2.29 -3.12 -9.28
N ASN A 148 -3.53 -2.82 -9.68
CA ASN A 148 -4.27 -1.70 -9.11
C ASN A 148 -4.63 -1.87 -7.64
N ALA A 149 -5.04 -3.08 -7.25
CA ALA A 149 -5.38 -3.36 -5.87
C ALA A 149 -4.15 -3.21 -4.97
N ALA A 150 -2.99 -3.70 -5.41
CA ALA A 150 -1.71 -3.50 -4.73
C ALA A 150 -1.30 -2.03 -4.67
N SER A 151 -1.45 -1.28 -5.77
CA SER A 151 -1.17 0.16 -5.82
C SER A 151 -2.03 0.95 -4.82
N LYS A 152 -3.32 0.63 -4.71
CA LYS A 152 -4.21 1.23 -3.70
C LYS A 152 -3.81 0.92 -2.26
N VAL A 153 -3.21 -0.24 -2.00
CA VAL A 153 -2.67 -0.58 -0.67
C VAL A 153 -1.40 0.21 -0.39
N MET A 154 -0.50 0.33 -1.37
CA MET A 154 0.72 1.13 -1.26
C MET A 154 0.38 2.61 -0.98
N ASP A 155 -0.59 3.19 -1.69
CA ASP A 155 -1.04 4.58 -1.46
C ASP A 155 -1.58 4.80 -0.04
N ARG A 156 -2.17 3.76 0.56
CA ARG A 156 -2.65 3.82 1.95
C ARG A 156 -1.52 3.66 2.97
N GLN A 157 -0.54 2.81 2.68
CA GLN A 157 0.61 2.58 3.56
C GLN A 157 1.60 3.76 3.53
N GLY A 158 1.79 4.40 2.38
CA GLY A 158 2.58 5.62 2.24
C GLY A 158 1.97 6.86 2.91
N GLY A 159 0.74 6.76 3.42
CA GLY A 159 0.06 7.81 4.19
C GLY A 159 0.14 7.65 5.71
N TYR A 160 0.93 6.71 6.23
CA TYR A 160 1.09 6.49 7.68
C TYR A 160 2.45 6.96 8.24
N GLU A 161 3.25 7.70 7.48
CA GLU A 161 4.26 8.59 8.07
C GLU A 161 3.65 9.99 8.20
N ALA A 162 3.52 10.45 9.45
CA ALA A 162 3.03 11.74 9.90
C ALA A 162 1.50 11.97 9.92
N TRP A 163 0.86 11.46 10.98
CA TRP A 163 -0.02 12.31 11.80
C TRP A 163 0.79 13.35 12.59
N SER A 164 1.74 14.01 11.92
CA SER A 164 2.11 15.37 12.27
C SER A 164 1.16 16.22 11.45
N ALA A 165 0.38 17.07 12.11
CA ALA A 165 -0.47 18.05 11.46
C ALA A 165 0.31 18.71 10.29
N PRO A 166 -0.29 18.86 9.11
CA PRO A 166 0.40 19.49 7.99
C PRO A 166 0.72 20.94 8.36
N VAL A 167 1.99 21.23 8.60
CA VAL A 167 2.52 22.59 8.50
C VAL A 167 2.52 22.92 7.01
N TRP A 168 1.51 23.67 6.60
CA TRP A 168 1.29 24.15 5.24
C TRP A 168 2.46 25.05 4.83
N SER A 169 3.29 24.58 3.88
CA SER A 169 4.20 25.44 3.11
C SER A 169 3.63 25.60 1.70
N PRO A 170 3.21 26.82 1.29
CA PRO A 170 2.56 27.03 0.01
C PRO A 170 3.61 27.03 -1.11
N GLY A 171 3.56 26.01 -1.97
CA GLY A 171 4.51 25.77 -3.04
C GLY A 171 3.87 25.35 -4.36
N ARG A 172 3.01 26.22 -4.90
CA ARG A 172 2.73 26.46 -6.33
C ARG A 172 2.61 25.24 -7.27
N ARG A 173 1.48 24.55 -7.20
CA ARG A 173 0.82 23.97 -8.39
C ARG A 173 -0.54 24.65 -8.51
N LYS A 174 -0.98 24.96 -9.73
CA LYS A 174 -2.35 25.44 -10.03
C LYS A 174 -3.35 24.33 -9.73
N SER A 175 -3.50 24.04 -8.45
CA SER A 175 -4.56 23.27 -7.86
C SER A 175 -5.80 24.15 -7.92
N PHE A 176 -6.90 23.60 -8.39
CA PHE A 176 -8.22 24.16 -8.17
C PHE A 176 -8.54 23.92 -6.68
N GLU A 177 -7.87 24.66 -5.78
CA GLU A 177 -8.16 24.70 -4.35
C GLU A 177 -9.52 25.37 -4.19
N THR A 178 -10.58 24.54 -4.21
CA THR A 178 -11.82 24.91 -3.53
C THR A 178 -11.49 25.04 -2.06
N ASP A 179 -11.24 26.28 -1.66
CA ASP A 179 -10.87 26.73 -0.33
C ASP A 179 -11.93 26.27 0.68
N ALA A 180 -11.65 25.14 1.35
CA ALA A 180 -12.55 24.55 2.35
C ALA A 180 -12.74 25.46 3.58
N SER A 181 -11.97 26.56 3.68
CA SER A 181 -12.10 27.57 4.73
C SER A 181 -13.29 28.52 4.53
N VAL A 182 -13.90 28.55 3.33
CA VAL A 182 -14.97 29.52 2.99
C VAL A 182 -16.38 28.99 3.31
N ALA A 183 -16.54 27.70 3.59
CA ALA A 183 -17.83 27.11 4.00
C ALA A 183 -18.07 27.22 5.52
N THR A 184 -17.84 28.41 6.12
CA THR A 184 -18.12 28.66 7.53
C THR A 184 -19.63 28.53 7.78
N GLY A 185 -20.04 27.47 8.47
CA GLY A 185 -21.44 27.22 8.84
C GLY A 185 -22.06 25.96 8.22
N LEU A 186 -21.37 25.29 7.29
CA LEU A 186 -21.83 24.01 6.78
C LEU A 186 -21.43 22.86 7.71
N ASP A 187 -22.33 21.91 7.93
CA ASP A 187 -22.04 20.71 8.71
C ASP A 187 -20.83 19.96 8.12
N SER A 188 -19.90 19.56 8.99
CA SER A 188 -18.65 18.86 8.60
C SER A 188 -18.93 17.59 7.79
N LYS A 189 -20.04 16.92 8.07
CA LYS A 189 -20.47 15.71 7.35
C LYS A 189 -20.91 16.03 5.94
N LEU A 190 -21.69 17.10 5.72
CA LEU A 190 -22.08 17.54 4.38
C LEU A 190 -20.87 17.88 3.53
N THR A 191 -19.92 18.63 4.09
CA THR A 191 -18.66 18.99 3.43
C THR A 191 -17.88 17.75 3.00
N LYS A 192 -17.67 16.80 3.91
CA LYS A 192 -16.97 15.53 3.61
C LYS A 192 -17.71 14.70 2.56
N THR A 193 -19.04 14.67 2.59
CA THR A 193 -19.85 13.96 1.60
C THR A 193 -19.72 14.58 0.21
N VAL A 194 -19.79 15.90 0.08
CA VAL A 194 -19.58 16.61 -1.19
C VAL A 194 -18.17 16.35 -1.73
N MET A 195 -17.14 16.43 -0.89
CA MET A 195 -15.76 16.12 -1.28
C MET A 195 -15.62 14.66 -1.76
N TRP A 196 -16.29 13.72 -1.10
CA TRP A 196 -16.30 12.32 -1.52
C TRP A 196 -16.93 12.16 -2.91
N TYR A 197 -18.08 12.80 -3.18
CA TYR A 197 -18.72 12.77 -4.50
C TYR A 197 -17.85 13.40 -5.59
N ASN A 198 -17.15 14.49 -5.30
CA ASN A 198 -16.20 15.09 -6.24
C ASN A 198 -15.05 14.14 -6.60
N LYS A 199 -14.64 13.27 -5.66
CA LYS A 199 -13.53 12.33 -5.86
C LYS A 199 -13.96 10.98 -6.44
N HIS A 200 -15.16 10.51 -6.09
CA HIS A 200 -15.59 9.12 -6.32
C HIS A 200 -16.95 8.98 -6.99
N GLY A 201 -17.73 10.06 -7.11
CA GLY A 201 -19.11 10.02 -7.60
C GLY A 201 -19.28 9.88 -9.11
N GLY A 202 -18.19 9.82 -9.89
CA GLY A 202 -18.24 9.74 -11.34
C GLY A 202 -18.96 10.94 -11.99
N LEU A 203 -18.87 12.10 -11.35
CA LEU A 203 -19.52 13.34 -11.79
C LEU A 203 -18.85 13.88 -13.06
N GLN A 204 -19.64 14.43 -13.99
CA GLN A 204 -19.09 15.11 -15.18
C GLN A 204 -18.32 16.39 -14.83
N GLN A 205 -18.69 17.05 -13.73
CA GLN A 205 -18.05 18.25 -13.20
C GLN A 205 -18.02 18.18 -11.67
N PRO A 206 -16.98 18.73 -11.00
CA PRO A 206 -16.97 18.81 -9.55
C PRO A 206 -18.10 19.73 -9.05
N ILE A 207 -18.69 19.38 -7.91
CA ILE A 207 -19.65 20.22 -7.18
C ILE A 207 -18.88 21.39 -6.57
N ASP A 208 -19.32 22.60 -6.90
CA ASP A 208 -18.81 23.83 -6.29
C ASP A 208 -19.45 24.02 -4.91
N LEU A 209 -18.65 23.78 -3.86
CA LEU A 209 -19.11 23.83 -2.48
C LEU A 209 -19.62 25.23 -2.10
N ASN A 210 -19.01 26.30 -2.62
CA ASN A 210 -19.39 27.67 -2.29
C ASN A 210 -20.77 28.01 -2.85
N ALA A 211 -21.06 27.54 -4.07
CA ALA A 211 -22.35 27.73 -4.71
C ALA A 211 -23.49 26.94 -4.01
N VAL A 212 -23.21 25.73 -3.53
CA VAL A 212 -24.24 24.87 -2.89
C VAL A 212 -24.40 25.11 -1.39
N SER A 213 -23.38 25.66 -0.72
CA SER A 213 -23.37 25.90 0.72
C SER A 213 -24.62 26.64 1.24
N PRO A 214 -25.02 27.81 0.68
CA PRO A 214 -26.18 28.55 1.21
C PRO A 214 -27.50 27.79 1.09
N HIS A 215 -27.62 26.88 0.13
CA HIS A 215 -28.83 26.07 -0.05
C HIS A 215 -28.82 24.87 0.90
N LEU A 216 -27.66 24.21 1.04
CA LEU A 216 -27.50 23.09 1.98
C LEU A 216 -27.70 23.53 3.44
N SER A 217 -27.34 24.77 3.80
CA SER A 217 -27.58 25.33 5.13
C SER A 217 -29.04 25.73 5.38
N ALA A 218 -29.87 25.85 4.34
CA ALA A 218 -31.28 26.23 4.45
C ALA A 218 -32.20 25.06 4.83
N VAL A 219 -31.69 23.83 4.84
CA VAL A 219 -32.45 22.61 5.15
C VAL A 219 -31.76 21.80 6.25
N ASP A 220 -32.52 20.95 6.96
CA ASP A 220 -31.94 20.05 7.95
C ASP A 220 -30.87 19.13 7.34
N SER A 221 -29.79 18.88 8.07
CA SER A 221 -28.64 18.08 7.63
C SER A 221 -29.03 16.68 7.13
N LYS A 222 -30.06 16.05 7.71
CA LYS A 222 -30.53 14.73 7.25
C LYS A 222 -31.18 14.82 5.87
N VAL A 223 -31.97 15.87 5.64
CA VAL A 223 -32.63 16.14 4.36
C VAL A 223 -31.59 16.45 3.28
N ALA A 224 -30.61 17.30 3.59
CA ALA A 224 -29.48 17.60 2.70
C ALA A 224 -28.70 16.32 2.29
N LEU A 225 -28.40 15.43 3.24
CA LEU A 225 -27.74 14.15 2.95
C LEU A 225 -28.60 13.23 2.08
N GLN A 226 -29.92 13.24 2.25
CA GLN A 226 -30.84 12.47 1.41
C GLN A 226 -30.85 12.99 -0.03
N VAL A 227 -30.80 14.32 -0.21
CA VAL A 227 -30.68 14.95 -1.55
C VAL A 227 -29.34 14.60 -2.20
N LEU A 228 -28.23 14.65 -1.45
CA LEU A 228 -26.90 14.24 -1.93
C LEU A 228 -26.88 12.76 -2.34
N LYS A 229 -27.51 11.87 -1.56
CA LYS A 229 -27.66 10.45 -1.92
C LYS A 229 -28.44 10.26 -3.22
N GLY A 230 -29.31 11.20 -3.58
CA GLY A 230 -30.02 11.21 -4.86
C GLY A 230 -29.13 11.36 -6.10
N LEU A 231 -27.86 11.75 -5.95
CA LEU A 231 -26.85 11.74 -7.01
C LEU A 231 -26.28 10.34 -7.28
N ASP A 232 -26.47 9.39 -6.35
CA ASP A 232 -25.96 8.02 -6.52
C ASP A 232 -26.59 7.35 -7.74
N GLY A 233 -25.75 6.80 -8.61
CA GLY A 233 -26.14 6.26 -9.92
C GLY A 233 -26.51 7.29 -11.01
N LYS A 234 -26.56 8.60 -10.71
CA LYS A 234 -26.85 9.67 -11.69
C LYS A 234 -25.65 10.54 -12.05
N GLY A 235 -24.52 10.36 -11.37
CA GLY A 235 -23.33 11.22 -11.51
C GLY A 235 -22.83 11.39 -12.95
N SER A 236 -22.86 10.32 -13.75
CA SER A 236 -22.45 10.34 -15.15
C SER A 236 -23.48 10.97 -16.10
N THR A 237 -24.75 11.05 -15.69
CA THR A 237 -25.85 11.61 -16.50
C THR A 237 -26.05 13.10 -16.24
N VAL A 238 -25.71 13.57 -15.04
CA VAL A 238 -25.90 14.97 -14.66
C VAL A 238 -24.72 15.82 -15.16
N ARG A 239 -24.98 16.63 -16.19
CA ARG A 239 -23.98 17.52 -16.81
C ARG A 239 -23.42 18.60 -15.87
N ASN A 240 -24.27 19.15 -15.00
CA ASN A 240 -23.89 20.15 -14.01
C ASN A 240 -24.44 19.76 -12.63
N PRO A 241 -23.65 19.02 -11.82
CA PRO A 241 -24.08 18.54 -10.51
C PRO A 241 -24.40 19.64 -9.51
N THR A 242 -23.68 20.77 -9.55
CA THR A 242 -23.93 21.95 -8.70
C THR A 242 -25.35 22.48 -8.92
N ALA A 243 -25.71 22.78 -10.17
CA ALA A 243 -27.04 23.31 -10.51
C ALA A 243 -28.16 22.31 -10.22
N TRP A 244 -27.90 21.01 -10.42
CA TRP A 244 -28.85 19.96 -10.08
C TRP A 244 -29.12 19.92 -8.57
N LEU A 245 -28.07 20.00 -7.74
CA LEU A 245 -28.18 19.97 -6.29
C LEU A 245 -28.95 21.19 -5.77
N CYS A 246 -28.66 22.38 -6.29
CA CYS A 246 -29.39 23.60 -5.94
C CYS A 246 -30.89 23.47 -6.18
N LYS A 247 -31.30 23.02 -7.37
CA LYS A 247 -32.72 22.81 -7.72
C LYS A 247 -33.38 21.71 -6.89
N ALA A 248 -32.64 20.65 -6.56
CA ALA A 248 -33.15 19.55 -5.76
C ALA A 248 -33.45 20.00 -4.32
N ILE A 249 -32.56 20.80 -3.73
CA ILE A 249 -32.75 21.37 -2.39
C ILE A 249 -33.90 22.38 -2.39
N GLU A 250 -33.96 23.29 -3.36
CA GLU A 250 -35.04 24.27 -3.50
C GLU A 250 -36.42 23.58 -3.56
N LYS A 251 -36.54 22.52 -4.36
CA LYS A 251 -37.77 21.70 -4.46
C LYS A 251 -38.16 21.01 -3.15
N VAL A 252 -37.18 20.63 -2.33
CA VAL A 252 -37.44 20.03 -1.02
C VAL A 252 -37.82 21.11 -0.01
N SER A 253 -37.13 22.25 -0.02
CA SER A 253 -37.44 23.41 0.82
C SER A 253 -38.86 23.94 0.57
N SER A 254 -39.29 24.01 -0.69
CA SER A 254 -40.65 24.47 -1.03
C SER A 254 -41.76 23.52 -0.57
N ARG A 255 -41.44 22.25 -0.34
CA ARG A 255 -42.38 21.24 0.19
C ARG A 255 -42.45 21.25 1.71
N LEU A 256 -41.38 21.70 2.34
CA LEU A 256 -41.26 21.88 3.79
C LEU A 256 -41.64 23.32 4.19
N GLY A 257 -42.63 23.93 3.52
CA GLY A 257 -43.06 25.31 3.77
C GLY A 257 -43.20 25.64 5.27
N PRO A 258 -43.08 26.94 5.61
CA PRO A 258 -42.74 27.45 6.94
C PRO A 258 -43.54 26.85 8.11
#